data_AF-A0A7C3R5C2-F1
#
_entry.id   AF-A0A7C3R5C2-F1
#
_cell.length_a   1.000
_cell.length_b   1.000
_cell.length_c   1.000
_cell.angle_alpha   90.00
_cell.angle_beta   90.00
_cell.angle_gamma   90.00
#
_symmetry.space_group_name_H-M   'P 1'
#
loop_
_entity.id
_entity.type
_entity.pdbx_description
1 polymer ?
#
loop_
_entity_poly.entity_id
_entity_poly.type
_entity_poly.pdbx_seq_one_letter_code
_entity_poly.pdbx_strand_id
1 'polypeptide(L)'
;MGILEIASKPISVDLNSKISEALDLMQKRKIHQVAVLQNENYYGMFYLKQMLKARISPLNKVKDVVEKVGILKPEDSIEKAIKAIVQIGERALPIVKERKLLGIISEKDLIKSIKVESEINVKELISEKVIKVNLNDSLAKVRSLMVENNVSRVIVVDNLDYLVGIVDNLQFIEFLKYPKTFEYFTPKEPHGLESFLAKDYMREVQSIEKDEFSLRGAVNLLKKHDEVVITENGIPIGIIVPKDIFKLTFLQPFEKLHVSRIKELEPWDAYKLTETFGNFLNRFERMGIQSLKVDFKYHKEKKKGRKKVSLRCTLQTDKRVIKVKTFKWNVLDAAQDICEVLKRKLIKEKERELEKEIRYLRKLKEKEFEV
;
A
#
# COMPACT_ATOMS: atom_id res chain seq x y z
N MET A 1 14.81 18.00 -2.78
CA MET A 1 14.26 17.75 -1.43
C MET A 1 14.38 16.25 -1.18
N GLY A 2 15.27 15.84 -0.27
CA GLY A 2 15.39 14.44 0.11
C GLY A 2 14.29 14.04 1.09
N ILE A 3 13.95 12.75 1.17
CA ILE A 3 12.93 12.28 2.13
C ILE A 3 13.31 12.52 3.59
N LEU A 4 14.61 12.68 3.90
CA LEU A 4 15.07 12.97 5.27
C LEU A 4 14.56 14.31 5.80
N GLU A 5 14.34 15.29 4.93
CA GLU A 5 13.90 16.64 5.33
C GLU A 5 12.47 16.66 5.89
N ILE A 6 11.62 15.71 5.47
CA ILE A 6 10.24 15.58 5.92
C ILE A 6 10.04 14.40 6.89
N ALA A 7 11.09 13.61 7.14
CA ALA A 7 11.01 12.43 7.98
C ALA A 7 10.92 12.80 9.46
N SER A 8 10.22 11.96 10.20
CA SER A 8 10.17 12.07 11.65
C SER A 8 11.47 11.56 12.28
N LYS A 9 11.84 12.15 13.43
CA LYS A 9 12.96 11.66 14.24
C LYS A 9 12.75 10.17 14.55
N PRO A 10 13.80 9.36 14.48
CA PRO A 10 13.66 7.93 14.66
C PRO A 10 13.21 7.61 16.09
N ILE A 11 12.17 6.79 16.20
CA ILE A 11 11.73 6.20 17.46
C ILE A 11 12.13 4.73 17.43
N SER A 12 12.94 4.32 18.40
CA SER A 12 13.57 2.99 18.38
C SER A 12 13.70 2.35 19.75
N VAL A 13 13.91 1.03 19.74
CA VAL A 13 14.19 0.18 20.90
C VAL A 13 15.39 -0.73 20.60
N ASP A 14 16.04 -1.26 21.64
CA ASP A 14 17.09 -2.27 21.46
C ASP A 14 16.48 -3.63 21.09
N LEU A 15 17.22 -4.42 20.30
CA LEU A 15 16.84 -5.77 19.90
C LEU A 15 16.52 -6.69 21.09
N ASN A 16 17.15 -6.45 22.24
CA ASN A 16 16.94 -7.20 23.46
C ASN A 16 15.91 -6.62 24.42
N SER A 17 15.36 -5.43 24.14
CA SER A 17 14.25 -4.85 24.92
C SER A 17 13.04 -5.78 24.92
N LYS A 18 12.21 -5.67 25.96
CA LYS A 18 10.93 -6.38 26.01
C LYS A 18 9.95 -5.80 25.00
N ILE A 19 9.08 -6.64 24.47
CA ILE A 19 7.98 -6.20 23.59
C ILE A 19 7.09 -5.19 24.32
N SER A 20 6.83 -5.37 25.61
CA SER A 20 6.06 -4.42 26.43
C SER A 20 6.64 -3.00 26.41
N GLU A 21 7.96 -2.83 26.41
CA GLU A 21 8.62 -1.52 26.36
C GLU A 21 8.38 -0.84 24.99
N ALA A 22 8.44 -1.62 23.91
CA ALA A 22 8.12 -1.12 22.58
C ALA A 22 6.63 -0.76 22.44
N LEU A 23 5.73 -1.56 23.02
CA LEU A 23 4.30 -1.26 23.07
C LEU A 23 4.01 0.03 23.86
N ASP A 24 4.70 0.25 24.99
CA ASP A 24 4.61 1.49 25.75
C ASP A 24 5.03 2.70 24.93
N LEU A 25 6.12 2.57 24.18
CA LEU A 25 6.61 3.63 23.32
C LEU A 25 5.62 3.93 22.19
N MET A 26 5.05 2.89 21.58
CA MET A 26 3.99 2.99 20.58
C MET A 26 2.76 3.73 21.11
N GLN A 27 2.27 3.35 22.30
CA GLN A 27 1.11 3.98 22.94
C GLN A 27 1.37 5.44 23.29
N LYS A 28 2.50 5.73 23.97
CA LYS A 28 2.87 7.09 24.39
C LYS A 28 3.06 8.05 23.22
N ARG A 29 3.56 7.55 22.09
CA ARG A 29 3.82 8.36 20.90
C ARG A 29 2.68 8.29 19.88
N LYS A 30 1.64 7.49 20.13
CA LYS A 30 0.52 7.22 19.20
C LYS A 30 1.03 6.80 17.81
N ILE A 31 1.98 5.86 17.79
CA ILE A 31 2.57 5.29 16.57
C ILE A 31 2.34 3.77 16.55
N HIS A 32 2.35 3.17 15.36
CA HIS A 32 2.02 1.75 15.18
C HIS A 32 3.25 0.88 14.94
N GLN A 33 4.44 1.46 15.06
CA GLN A 33 5.71 0.83 14.71
C GLN A 33 6.87 1.54 15.39
N VAL A 34 7.96 0.81 15.62
CA VAL A 34 9.24 1.33 16.10
C VAL A 34 10.37 0.70 15.31
N ALA A 35 11.48 1.43 15.15
CA ALA A 35 12.70 0.83 14.66
C ALA A 35 13.38 0.00 15.76
N VAL A 36 14.14 -1.00 15.34
CA VAL A 36 14.86 -1.89 16.26
C VAL A 36 16.35 -1.75 15.95
N LEU A 37 17.14 -1.49 16.97
CA LEU A 37 18.58 -1.33 16.88
C LEU A 37 19.31 -2.53 17.50
N GLN A 38 20.48 -2.86 16.99
CA GLN A 38 21.43 -3.78 17.60
C GLN A 38 22.80 -3.10 17.64
N ASN A 39 23.34 -2.87 18.84
CA ASN A 39 24.61 -2.15 19.01
C ASN A 39 24.61 -0.81 18.22
N GLU A 40 23.55 -0.01 18.40
CA GLU A 40 23.30 1.26 17.70
C GLU A 40 23.13 1.20 16.16
N ASN A 41 23.19 0.01 15.57
CA ASN A 41 22.95 -0.17 14.15
C ASN A 41 21.49 -0.56 13.91
N TYR A 42 20.92 -0.05 12.82
CA TYR A 42 19.60 -0.46 12.38
C TYR A 42 19.55 -1.96 12.12
N TYR A 43 18.63 -2.66 12.78
CA TYR A 43 18.43 -4.09 12.65
C TYR A 43 17.15 -4.44 11.90
N GLY A 44 16.05 -3.75 12.19
CA GLY A 44 14.74 -4.03 11.60
C GLY A 44 13.64 -3.08 12.11
N MET A 45 12.39 -3.41 11.82
CA MET A 45 11.20 -2.72 12.33
C MET A 45 10.32 -3.69 13.13
N PHE A 46 9.64 -3.18 14.15
CA PHE A 46 8.59 -3.90 14.86
C PHE A 46 7.26 -3.17 14.67
N TYR A 47 6.24 -3.88 14.19
CA TYR A 47 4.91 -3.33 13.87
C TYR A 47 3.84 -3.89 14.79
N LEU A 48 3.01 -3.01 15.36
CA LEU A 48 1.95 -3.36 16.30
C LEU A 48 0.99 -4.44 15.76
N LYS A 49 0.70 -4.42 14.45
CA LYS A 49 -0.20 -5.39 13.81
C LYS A 49 0.23 -6.85 14.01
N GLN A 50 1.52 -7.11 14.25
CA GLN A 50 2.06 -8.45 14.46
C GLN A 50 1.54 -9.03 15.79
N MET A 51 1.39 -8.18 16.81
CA MET A 51 0.86 -8.57 18.13
C MET A 51 -0.62 -8.95 18.09
N LEU A 52 -1.37 -8.47 17.09
CA LEU A 52 -2.79 -8.80 16.92
C LEU A 52 -3.01 -10.12 16.18
N LYS A 53 -2.01 -10.57 15.40
CA LYS A 53 -2.10 -11.78 14.58
C LYS A 53 -1.60 -13.03 15.27
N ALA A 54 -0.73 -12.88 16.27
CA ALA A 54 -0.08 -14.01 16.94
C ALA A 54 -0.16 -13.86 18.46
N ARG A 55 -0.28 -15.00 19.17
CA ARG A 55 -0.21 -15.07 20.62
C ARG A 55 1.24 -14.95 21.09
N ILE A 56 1.77 -13.73 21.01
CA ILE A 56 3.12 -13.42 21.45
C ILE A 56 3.04 -12.79 22.85
N SER A 57 3.80 -13.33 23.78
CA SER A 57 3.87 -12.77 25.13
C SER A 57 4.57 -11.40 25.10
N PRO A 58 4.02 -10.36 25.75
CA PRO A 58 4.66 -9.05 25.84
C PRO A 58 5.98 -9.08 26.65
N LEU A 59 6.23 -10.15 27.40
CA LEU A 59 7.47 -10.37 28.16
C LEU A 59 8.63 -10.88 27.29
N ASN A 60 8.33 -11.36 26.08
CA ASN A 60 9.35 -11.76 25.12
C ASN A 60 10.17 -10.56 24.66
N LYS A 61 11.31 -10.84 24.01
CA LYS A 61 12.20 -9.82 23.47
C LYS A 61 11.75 -9.40 22.08
N VAL A 62 12.02 -8.15 21.72
CA VAL A 62 11.67 -7.59 20.40
C VAL A 62 12.31 -8.39 19.25
N LYS A 63 13.47 -9.02 19.46
CA LYS A 63 14.09 -9.94 18.50
C LYS A 63 13.18 -11.06 17.98
N ASP A 64 12.15 -11.44 18.74
CA ASP A 64 11.25 -12.54 18.39
C ASP A 64 10.16 -12.09 17.40
N VAL A 65 9.99 -10.78 17.21
CA VAL A 65 8.92 -10.17 16.38
C VAL A 65 9.43 -9.19 15.34
N VAL A 66 10.71 -8.80 15.40
CA VAL A 66 11.31 -7.85 14.47
C VAL A 66 11.32 -8.37 13.04
N GLU A 67 10.94 -7.51 12.10
CA GLU A 67 10.97 -7.79 10.67
C GLU A 67 12.08 -7.00 9.97
N LYS A 68 12.78 -7.66 9.05
CA LYS A 68 13.71 -7.00 8.12
C LYS A 68 12.90 -6.45 6.95
N VAL A 69 12.60 -5.15 6.99
CA VAL A 69 11.88 -4.46 5.93
C VAL A 69 12.85 -3.71 5.00
N GLY A 70 12.35 -3.32 3.82
CA GLY A 70 13.10 -2.46 2.90
C GLY A 70 13.51 -1.15 3.57
N ILE A 71 14.77 -0.75 3.36
CA ILE A 71 15.31 0.53 3.84
C ILE A 71 15.29 1.58 2.72
N LEU A 72 15.11 2.84 3.10
CA LEU A 72 15.29 3.99 2.22
C LEU A 72 16.60 4.70 2.55
N LYS A 73 17.18 5.39 1.56
CA LYS A 73 18.36 6.23 1.73
C LYS A 73 17.96 7.71 1.91
N PRO A 74 18.76 8.54 2.60
CA PRO A 74 18.46 9.96 2.78
C PRO A 74 18.15 10.72 1.50
N GLU A 75 18.86 10.38 0.42
CA GLU A 75 18.77 10.98 -0.90
C GLU A 75 17.62 10.43 -1.77
N ASP A 76 16.87 9.43 -1.29
CA ASP A 76 15.73 8.90 -2.02
C ASP A 76 14.63 9.95 -2.19
N SER A 77 13.89 9.87 -3.31
CA SER A 77 12.80 10.79 -3.60
C SER A 77 11.53 10.45 -2.83
N ILE A 78 10.65 11.44 -2.68
CA ILE A 78 9.32 11.27 -2.10
C ILE A 78 8.52 10.22 -2.88
N GLU A 79 8.55 10.23 -4.22
CA GLU A 79 7.82 9.22 -5.00
C GLU A 79 8.34 7.81 -4.72
N LYS A 80 9.66 7.63 -4.56
CA LYS A 80 10.23 6.33 -4.21
C LYS A 80 9.75 5.87 -2.85
N ALA A 81 9.71 6.75 -1.85
CA ALA A 81 9.19 6.43 -0.52
C ALA A 81 7.70 6.05 -0.55
N ILE A 82 6.88 6.80 -1.27
CA ILE A 82 5.45 6.49 -1.46
C ILE A 82 5.30 5.11 -2.12
N LYS A 83 6.05 4.81 -3.19
CA LYS A 83 6.03 3.51 -3.87
C LYS A 83 6.39 2.38 -2.92
N ALA A 84 7.46 2.55 -2.15
CA ALA A 84 7.92 1.54 -1.19
C ALA A 84 6.86 1.27 -0.11
N ILE A 85 6.26 2.31 0.49
CA ILE A 85 5.20 2.17 1.51
C ILE A 85 3.98 1.42 0.96
N VAL A 86 3.52 1.78 -0.25
CA VAL A 86 2.36 1.12 -0.86
C VAL A 86 2.66 -0.33 -1.24
N GLN A 87 3.84 -0.62 -1.79
CA GLN A 87 4.22 -1.97 -2.21
C GLN A 87 4.45 -2.92 -1.03
N ILE A 88 5.14 -2.47 0.01
CA ILE A 88 5.42 -3.30 1.20
C ILE A 88 4.14 -3.44 2.05
N GLY A 89 3.24 -2.46 2.00
CA GLY A 89 2.01 -2.50 2.77
C GLY A 89 2.19 -2.10 4.24
N GLU A 90 3.31 -1.49 4.60
CA GLU A 90 3.54 -0.90 5.92
C GLU A 90 3.16 0.57 5.99
N ARG A 91 3.04 1.10 7.22
CA ARG A 91 2.70 2.53 7.45
C ARG A 91 3.92 3.45 7.56
N ALA A 92 5.12 2.89 7.74
CA ALA A 92 6.37 3.63 7.68
C ALA A 92 7.54 2.72 7.36
N LEU A 93 8.60 3.34 6.85
CA LEU A 93 9.87 2.71 6.54
C LEU A 93 11.04 3.49 7.18
N PRO A 94 12.13 2.79 7.52
CA PRO A 94 13.33 3.41 8.06
C PRO A 94 14.14 4.12 6.95
N ILE A 95 14.78 5.22 7.32
CA ILE A 95 15.82 5.88 6.52
C ILE A 95 17.17 5.53 7.15
N VAL A 96 18.02 4.85 6.40
CA VAL A 96 19.27 4.27 6.89
C VAL A 96 20.43 4.64 5.97
N LYS A 97 21.54 5.08 6.56
CA LYS A 97 22.81 5.28 5.85
C LYS A 97 23.92 4.60 6.66
N GLU A 98 24.76 3.80 6.00
CA GLU A 98 25.90 3.13 6.65
C GLU A 98 25.50 2.37 7.92
N ARG A 99 24.36 1.67 7.87
CA ARG A 99 23.74 0.94 9.00
C ARG A 99 23.22 1.80 10.15
N LYS A 100 23.41 3.12 10.12
CA LYS A 100 22.84 4.04 11.12
C LYS A 100 21.43 4.47 10.71
N LEU A 101 20.51 4.40 11.66
CA LEU A 101 19.14 4.88 11.50
C LEU A 101 19.14 6.41 11.59
N LEU A 102 18.76 7.08 10.51
CA LEU A 102 18.72 8.54 10.44
C LEU A 102 17.31 9.11 10.67
N GLY A 103 16.28 8.35 10.32
CA GLY A 103 14.90 8.78 10.46
C GLY A 103 13.91 7.68 10.14
N ILE A 104 12.62 7.97 10.32
CA ILE A 104 11.51 7.12 9.89
C ILE A 104 10.59 7.99 9.04
N ILE A 105 10.25 7.50 7.85
CA ILE A 105 9.28 8.16 6.96
C ILE A 105 7.97 7.39 6.99
N SER A 106 6.88 8.06 7.37
CA SER A 106 5.55 7.48 7.49
C SER A 106 4.58 7.96 6.42
N GLU A 107 3.44 7.28 6.30
CA GLU A 107 2.28 7.76 5.53
C GLU A 107 1.90 9.20 5.89
N LYS A 108 1.96 9.55 7.18
CA LYS A 108 1.60 10.87 7.69
C LYS A 108 2.61 11.95 7.29
N ASP A 109 3.88 11.59 7.14
CA ASP A 109 4.91 12.50 6.65
C ASP A 109 4.75 12.72 5.14
N LEU A 110 4.52 11.64 4.38
CA LEU A 110 4.37 11.70 2.93
C LEU A 110 3.09 12.43 2.50
N ILE A 111 1.96 12.21 3.17
CA ILE A 111 0.69 12.87 2.78
C ILE A 111 0.76 14.39 2.92
N LYS A 112 1.58 14.91 3.85
CA LYS A 112 1.82 16.35 4.01
C LYS A 112 2.49 16.96 2.78
N SER A 113 3.34 16.19 2.09
CA SER A 113 4.05 16.62 0.89
C SER A 113 3.18 16.60 -0.37
N ILE A 114 2.04 15.90 -0.36
CA ILE A 114 1.13 15.82 -1.50
C ILE A 114 0.45 17.17 -1.75
N LYS A 115 0.56 17.64 -2.99
CA LYS A 115 -0.21 18.76 -3.54
C LYS A 115 -1.27 18.20 -4.48
N VAL A 116 -2.52 18.64 -4.30
CA VAL A 116 -3.64 18.21 -5.15
C VAL A 116 -3.98 19.35 -6.12
N GLU A 117 -3.43 19.24 -7.32
CA GLU A 117 -3.64 20.22 -8.40
C GLU A 117 -4.83 19.86 -9.31
N SER A 118 -5.22 18.58 -9.36
CA SER A 118 -6.26 18.07 -10.26
C SER A 118 -7.58 17.72 -9.56
N GLU A 119 -8.70 18.00 -10.22
CA GLU A 119 -10.04 17.49 -9.90
C GLU A 119 -10.20 16.04 -10.38
N ILE A 120 -9.45 15.10 -9.81
CA ILE A 120 -9.67 13.67 -10.10
C ILE A 120 -11.01 13.27 -9.47
N ASN A 121 -11.87 12.61 -10.25
CA ASN A 121 -13.14 12.07 -9.76
C ASN A 121 -12.88 10.88 -8.84
N VAL A 122 -13.31 11.00 -7.58
CA VAL A 122 -12.89 10.15 -6.47
C VAL A 122 -13.82 8.98 -6.19
N LYS A 123 -14.87 8.79 -7.00
CA LYS A 123 -15.79 7.65 -6.84
C LYS A 123 -15.09 6.29 -6.87
N GLU A 124 -13.89 6.20 -7.42
CA GLU A 124 -13.05 4.99 -7.47
C GLU A 124 -12.21 4.74 -6.19
N LEU A 125 -12.11 5.70 -5.25
CA LEU A 125 -11.34 5.56 -4.00
C LEU A 125 -12.11 4.98 -2.84
N ILE A 126 -13.43 5.14 -2.88
CA ILE A 126 -14.29 4.79 -1.76
C ILE A 126 -14.31 3.26 -1.71
N SER A 127 -13.63 2.68 -0.72
CA SER A 127 -13.76 1.26 -0.44
C SER A 127 -15.21 0.98 -0.05
N GLU A 128 -16.02 0.48 -1.00
CA GLU A 128 -17.44 0.15 -0.79
C GLU A 128 -17.63 -0.91 0.31
N LYS A 129 -16.58 -1.70 0.62
CA LYS A 129 -16.59 -2.62 1.75
C LYS A 129 -16.20 -1.89 3.05
N VAL A 130 -17.19 -1.27 3.68
CA VAL A 130 -17.07 -0.73 5.03
C VAL A 130 -17.11 -1.87 6.04
N ILE A 131 -16.04 -2.06 6.80
CA ILE A 131 -16.03 -2.96 7.96
C ILE A 131 -16.46 -2.14 9.17
N LYS A 132 -17.61 -2.50 9.75
CA LYS A 132 -18.22 -1.82 10.89
C LYS A 132 -18.66 -2.77 11.99
N VAL A 133 -18.78 -2.23 13.21
CA VAL A 133 -19.37 -2.87 14.39
C VAL A 133 -20.36 -1.94 15.06
N ASN A 134 -21.29 -2.49 15.83
CA ASN A 134 -22.14 -1.70 16.71
C ASN A 134 -21.34 -1.25 17.96
N LEU A 135 -21.71 -0.11 18.56
CA LEU A 135 -21.08 0.42 19.76
C LEU A 135 -21.11 -0.55 20.97
N ASN A 136 -22.07 -1.48 21.02
CA ASN A 136 -22.17 -2.52 22.04
C ASN A 136 -21.57 -3.88 21.61
N ASP A 137 -20.90 -3.96 20.47
CA ASP A 137 -20.13 -5.16 20.12
C ASP A 137 -18.84 -5.23 20.95
N SER A 138 -18.37 -6.45 21.22
CA SER A 138 -17.15 -6.67 22.00
C SER A 138 -15.87 -6.39 21.21
N LEU A 139 -14.79 -6.01 21.90
CA LEU A 139 -13.46 -5.87 21.31
C LEU A 139 -12.92 -7.18 20.73
N ALA A 140 -13.39 -8.34 21.22
CA ALA A 140 -13.08 -9.63 20.62
C ALA A 140 -13.61 -9.70 19.17
N LYS A 141 -14.85 -9.28 18.95
CA LYS A 141 -15.46 -9.19 17.61
C LYS A 141 -14.73 -8.17 16.74
N VAL A 142 -14.40 -7.00 17.28
CA VAL A 142 -13.61 -5.98 16.57
C VAL A 142 -12.28 -6.55 16.09
N ARG A 143 -11.51 -7.19 16.99
CA ARG A 143 -10.23 -7.83 16.64
C ARG A 143 -10.41 -8.90 15.57
N SER A 144 -11.44 -9.74 15.67
CA SER A 144 -11.71 -10.79 14.67
C SER A 144 -11.91 -10.18 13.29
N LEU A 145 -12.77 -9.15 13.19
CA LEU A 145 -13.04 -8.46 11.93
C LEU A 145 -11.78 -7.79 11.35
N MET A 146 -10.93 -7.20 12.20
CA MET A 146 -9.65 -6.62 11.78
C MET A 146 -8.71 -7.66 11.18
N VAL A 147 -8.56 -8.81 11.84
CA VAL A 147 -7.69 -9.90 11.39
C VAL A 147 -8.22 -10.54 10.12
N GLU A 148 -9.51 -10.90 10.08
CA GLU A 148 -10.17 -11.56 8.95
C GLU A 148 -10.17 -10.70 7.68
N ASN A 149 -10.39 -9.40 7.81
CA ASN A 149 -10.40 -8.47 6.69
C ASN A 149 -9.02 -7.85 6.42
N ASN A 150 -8.00 -8.18 7.23
CA ASN A 150 -6.66 -7.60 7.18
C ASN A 150 -6.68 -6.06 7.17
N VAL A 151 -7.57 -5.48 7.98
CA VAL A 151 -7.72 -4.03 8.18
C VAL A 151 -7.11 -3.62 9.52
N SER A 152 -6.67 -2.36 9.61
CA SER A 152 -6.02 -1.82 10.81
C SER A 152 -6.98 -1.05 11.72
N ARG A 153 -8.25 -0.93 11.31
CA ARG A 153 -9.30 -0.18 11.99
C ARG A 153 -10.69 -0.64 11.53
N VAL A 154 -11.69 -0.42 12.38
CA VAL A 154 -13.09 -0.77 12.15
C VAL A 154 -13.95 0.41 12.58
N ILE A 155 -14.94 0.76 11.77
CA ILE A 155 -15.90 1.83 12.05
C ILE A 155 -16.89 1.38 13.12
N VAL A 156 -17.24 2.26 14.04
CA VAL A 156 -18.25 2.01 15.07
C VAL A 156 -19.51 2.79 14.74
N VAL A 157 -20.64 2.11 14.75
CA VAL A 157 -21.97 2.68 14.50
C VAL A 157 -22.92 2.46 15.68
N ASP A 158 -23.98 3.25 15.76
CA ASP A 158 -25.08 3.02 16.70
C ASP A 158 -26.08 1.97 16.19
N ASN A 159 -27.23 1.85 16.86
CA ASN A 159 -28.28 0.91 16.49
C ASN A 159 -29.05 1.32 15.23
N LEU A 160 -28.93 2.57 14.82
CA LEU A 160 -29.53 3.16 13.63
C LEU A 160 -28.52 3.27 12.47
N ASP A 161 -27.33 2.67 12.63
CA ASP A 161 -26.22 2.64 11.67
C ASP A 161 -25.49 3.99 11.46
N TYR A 162 -25.74 4.97 12.33
CA TYR A 162 -25.02 6.24 12.29
C TYR A 162 -23.60 6.09 12.80
N LEU A 163 -22.65 6.76 12.15
CA LEU A 163 -21.26 6.81 12.56
C LEU A 163 -21.11 7.43 13.96
N VAL A 164 -20.50 6.70 14.89
CA VAL A 164 -20.22 7.19 16.25
C VAL A 164 -18.73 7.16 16.63
N GLY A 165 -17.90 6.43 15.89
CA GLY A 165 -16.46 6.40 16.16
C GLY A 165 -15.68 5.40 15.32
N ILE A 166 -14.44 5.15 15.73
CA ILE A 166 -13.54 4.17 15.12
C ILE A 166 -12.68 3.50 16.18
N VAL A 167 -12.36 2.21 15.99
CA VAL A 167 -11.39 1.47 16.80
C VAL A 167 -10.24 1.04 15.90
N ASP A 168 -8.99 1.29 16.32
CA ASP A 168 -7.77 0.89 15.62
C ASP A 168 -6.84 0.03 16.50
N ASN A 169 -5.70 -0.39 15.93
CA ASN A 169 -4.76 -1.27 16.64
C ASN A 169 -4.25 -0.71 17.98
N LEU A 170 -4.20 0.61 18.18
CA LEU A 170 -3.67 1.22 19.41
C LEU A 170 -4.56 0.93 20.62
N GLN A 171 -5.88 0.84 20.41
CA GLN A 171 -6.84 0.48 21.47
C GLN A 171 -6.55 -0.88 22.09
N PHE A 172 -5.84 -1.76 21.38
CA PHE A 172 -5.54 -3.10 21.88
C PHE A 172 -4.27 -3.17 22.73
N ILE A 173 -3.44 -2.11 22.78
CA ILE A 173 -2.12 -2.18 23.45
C ILE A 173 -2.23 -2.54 24.92
N GLU A 174 -3.20 -1.98 25.66
CA GLU A 174 -3.33 -2.27 27.09
C GLU A 174 -3.64 -3.74 27.37
N PHE A 175 -4.44 -4.37 26.52
CA PHE A 175 -4.74 -5.80 26.59
C PHE A 175 -3.55 -6.67 26.19
N LEU A 176 -2.75 -6.21 25.22
CA LEU A 176 -1.54 -6.90 24.79
C LEU A 176 -0.44 -6.88 25.86
N LYS A 177 -0.36 -5.81 26.66
CA LYS A 177 0.64 -5.68 27.74
C LYS A 177 0.34 -6.54 28.95
N TYR A 178 -0.94 -6.75 29.25
CA TYR A 178 -1.39 -7.37 30.49
C TYR A 178 -2.34 -8.56 30.25
N PRO A 179 -1.93 -9.57 29.47
CA PRO A 179 -2.83 -10.67 29.07
C PRO A 179 -3.32 -11.51 30.25
N LYS A 180 -2.58 -11.54 31.37
CA LYS A 180 -2.92 -12.32 32.57
C LYS A 180 -3.76 -11.55 33.59
N THR A 181 -3.79 -10.22 33.56
CA THR A 181 -4.43 -9.44 34.64
C THR A 181 -5.96 -9.43 34.51
N PHE A 182 -6.48 -9.67 33.30
CA PHE A 182 -7.92 -9.85 33.04
C PHE A 182 -8.51 -11.16 33.58
N GLU A 183 -7.65 -12.10 34.05
CA GLU A 183 -8.07 -13.28 34.83
C GLU A 183 -8.34 -12.95 36.31
N TYR A 184 -7.85 -11.82 36.84
CA TYR A 184 -7.81 -11.56 38.29
C TYR A 184 -8.63 -10.36 38.78
N PHE A 185 -9.24 -9.55 37.90
CA PHE A 185 -9.94 -8.32 38.32
C PHE A 185 -11.35 -8.52 38.90
N THR A 186 -11.91 -9.75 38.88
CA THR A 186 -13.08 -10.12 39.70
C THR A 186 -12.97 -11.59 40.15
N PRO A 187 -13.39 -11.94 41.39
CA PRO A 187 -13.32 -13.32 41.89
C PRO A 187 -14.26 -14.33 41.19
N LYS A 188 -14.85 -14.00 40.02
CA LYS A 188 -15.90 -14.83 39.42
C LYS A 188 -15.78 -15.17 37.94
N GLU A 189 -14.97 -14.50 37.10
CA GLU A 189 -14.77 -14.96 35.71
C GLU A 189 -13.60 -14.23 35.02
N PRO A 190 -12.71 -14.93 34.30
CA PRO A 190 -11.76 -14.30 33.40
C PRO A 190 -12.50 -13.60 32.27
N HIS A 191 -12.44 -12.27 32.23
CA HIS A 191 -13.10 -11.51 31.20
C HIS A 191 -12.07 -11.08 30.16
N GLY A 192 -11.97 -11.85 29.07
CA GLY A 192 -11.14 -11.50 27.91
C GLY A 192 -11.68 -10.28 27.15
N LEU A 193 -11.25 -10.10 25.91
CA LEU A 193 -11.75 -9.01 25.05
C LEU A 193 -13.27 -9.05 24.81
N GLU A 194 -13.91 -10.16 25.16
CA GLU A 194 -15.35 -10.41 25.08
C GLU A 194 -16.17 -9.49 25.99
N SER A 195 -15.60 -9.04 27.11
CA SER A 195 -16.31 -8.21 28.10
C SER A 195 -16.12 -6.70 27.91
N PHE A 196 -15.28 -6.29 26.95
CA PHE A 196 -14.99 -4.89 26.66
C PHE A 196 -15.74 -4.46 25.42
N LEU A 197 -16.51 -3.37 25.49
CA LEU A 197 -17.36 -2.93 24.39
C LEU A 197 -16.63 -1.91 23.51
N ALA A 198 -16.97 -1.87 22.22
CA ALA A 198 -16.37 -0.95 21.27
C ALA A 198 -16.50 0.51 21.70
N LYS A 199 -17.65 0.91 22.26
CA LYS A 199 -17.90 2.29 22.72
C LYS A 199 -16.92 2.79 23.79
N ASP A 200 -16.37 1.89 24.60
CA ASP A 200 -15.50 2.26 25.72
C ASP A 200 -14.06 2.56 25.24
N TYR A 201 -13.71 2.09 24.04
CA TYR A 201 -12.36 2.19 23.48
C TYR A 201 -12.31 2.96 22.16
N MET A 202 -13.45 3.17 21.51
CA MET A 202 -13.50 3.94 20.27
C MET A 202 -12.98 5.35 20.48
N ARG A 203 -12.44 5.91 19.40
CA ARG A 203 -12.10 7.33 19.32
C ARG A 203 -12.98 8.02 18.30
N GLU A 204 -13.07 9.33 18.44
CA GLU A 204 -13.67 10.18 17.41
C GLU A 204 -12.94 10.04 16.08
N VAL A 205 -13.70 10.17 15.00
CA VAL A 205 -13.21 10.13 13.63
C VAL A 205 -13.87 11.24 12.83
N GLN A 206 -13.12 11.83 11.91
CA GLN A 206 -13.67 12.84 11.00
C GLN A 206 -14.39 12.16 9.85
N SER A 207 -15.55 12.70 9.49
CA SER A 207 -16.31 12.28 8.32
C SER A 207 -16.49 13.41 7.31
N ILE A 208 -16.82 13.03 6.07
CA ILE A 208 -17.28 13.93 5.00
C ILE A 208 -18.55 13.29 4.42
N GLU A 209 -19.61 14.08 4.24
CA GLU A 209 -20.78 13.61 3.50
C GLU A 209 -20.43 13.41 2.02
N LYS A 210 -21.04 12.38 1.41
CA LYS A 210 -20.74 11.92 0.06
C LYS A 210 -20.89 13.01 -1.01
N ASP A 211 -21.86 13.90 -0.85
CA ASP A 211 -22.15 15.02 -1.74
C ASP A 211 -21.18 16.20 -1.55
N GLU A 212 -20.62 16.38 -0.36
CA GLU A 212 -19.55 17.33 -0.05
C GLU A 212 -18.15 16.83 -0.41
N PHE A 213 -18.05 15.56 -0.81
CA PHE A 213 -16.77 14.90 -1.01
C PHE A 213 -15.94 15.57 -2.13
N SER A 214 -14.69 15.91 -1.80
CA SER A 214 -13.67 16.30 -2.79
C SER A 214 -12.30 15.69 -2.47
N LEU A 215 -11.50 15.39 -3.51
CA LEU A 215 -10.13 14.88 -3.31
C LEU A 215 -9.29 15.82 -2.45
N ARG A 216 -9.38 17.12 -2.76
CA ARG A 216 -8.65 18.17 -2.04
C ARG A 216 -9.09 18.22 -0.56
N GLY A 217 -10.39 18.17 -0.29
CA GLY A 217 -10.94 18.10 1.07
C GLY A 217 -10.43 16.89 1.83
N ALA A 218 -10.51 15.71 1.22
CA ALA A 218 -10.02 14.46 1.80
C ALA A 218 -8.52 14.52 2.11
N VAL A 219 -7.68 15.00 1.19
CA VAL A 219 -6.23 15.14 1.43
C VAL A 219 -5.94 16.14 2.55
N ASN A 220 -6.67 17.27 2.60
CA ASN A 220 -6.49 18.25 3.67
C ASN A 220 -6.85 17.68 5.05
N LEU A 221 -7.88 16.86 5.14
CA LEU A 221 -8.24 16.14 6.36
C LEU A 221 -7.19 15.08 6.70
N LEU A 222 -6.72 14.29 5.72
CA LEU A 222 -5.68 13.26 5.92
C LEU A 222 -4.30 13.83 6.29
N LYS A 223 -4.05 15.11 6.05
CA LYS A 223 -2.85 15.80 6.58
C LYS A 223 -2.90 15.96 8.10
N LYS A 224 -4.10 15.95 8.69
CA LYS A 224 -4.36 16.16 10.13
C LYS A 224 -4.78 14.87 10.84
N HIS A 225 -5.51 14.01 10.14
CA HIS A 225 -6.13 12.79 10.65
C HIS A 225 -5.59 11.55 9.93
N ASP A 226 -5.64 10.39 10.60
CA ASP A 226 -5.07 9.14 10.08
C ASP A 226 -5.98 8.43 9.06
N GLU A 227 -7.25 8.83 9.03
CA GLU A 227 -8.28 8.42 8.09
C GLU A 227 -9.39 9.47 8.01
N VAL A 228 -10.29 9.29 7.05
CA VAL A 228 -11.55 10.01 6.92
C VAL A 228 -12.64 9.00 6.55
N VAL A 229 -13.77 9.06 7.25
CA VAL A 229 -14.95 8.24 6.92
C VAL A 229 -15.84 9.01 5.93
N ILE A 230 -16.39 8.32 4.93
CA ILE A 230 -17.37 8.92 4.03
C ILE A 230 -18.74 8.47 4.47
N THR A 231 -19.65 9.42 4.65
CA THR A 231 -21.02 9.18 5.10
C THR A 231 -22.03 9.54 4.03
N GLU A 232 -23.21 8.94 4.08
CA GLU A 232 -24.40 9.35 3.34
C GLU A 232 -25.55 9.45 4.34
N ASN A 233 -25.96 10.68 4.67
CA ASN A 233 -26.88 10.98 5.77
C ASN A 233 -26.36 10.45 7.13
N GLY A 234 -25.07 10.63 7.42
CA GLY A 234 -24.44 10.16 8.66
C GLY A 234 -24.16 8.65 8.74
N ILE A 235 -24.63 7.86 7.76
CA ILE A 235 -24.35 6.42 7.68
C ILE A 235 -23.02 6.21 6.94
N PRO A 236 -22.05 5.46 7.48
CA PRO A 236 -20.76 5.26 6.84
C PRO A 236 -20.85 4.36 5.60
N ILE A 237 -20.47 4.89 4.45
CA ILE A 237 -20.44 4.20 3.15
C ILE A 237 -19.03 3.97 2.61
N GLY A 238 -18.00 4.54 3.26
CA GLY A 238 -16.61 4.31 2.90
C GLY A 238 -15.62 4.83 3.93
N ILE A 239 -14.36 4.50 3.71
CA ILE A 239 -13.22 5.03 4.46
C ILE A 239 -12.08 5.32 3.50
N ILE A 240 -11.39 6.44 3.70
CA ILE A 240 -10.19 6.81 2.95
C ILE A 240 -9.03 6.91 3.92
N VAL A 241 -7.90 6.31 3.53
CA VAL A 241 -6.63 6.42 4.24
C VAL A 241 -5.53 6.98 3.31
N PRO A 242 -4.37 7.42 3.83
CA PRO A 242 -3.30 8.00 3.00
C PRO A 242 -2.85 7.09 1.84
N LYS A 243 -2.86 5.76 2.03
CA LYS A 243 -2.51 4.80 0.97
C LYS A 243 -3.44 4.91 -0.25
N ASP A 244 -4.71 5.25 -0.06
CA ASP A 244 -5.65 5.36 -1.18
C ASP A 244 -5.30 6.59 -2.02
N ILE A 245 -4.92 7.69 -1.37
CA ILE A 245 -4.35 8.87 -2.06
C ILE A 245 -3.05 8.52 -2.77
N PHE A 246 -2.15 7.79 -2.13
CA PHE A 246 -0.88 7.39 -2.74
C PHE A 246 -1.09 6.51 -3.97
N LYS A 247 -2.07 5.60 -3.96
CA LYS A 247 -2.42 4.84 -5.16
C LYS A 247 -2.79 5.78 -6.32
N LEU A 248 -3.51 6.87 -6.06
CA LEU A 248 -3.80 7.88 -7.10
C LEU A 248 -2.55 8.57 -7.65
N THR A 249 -1.56 8.83 -6.81
CA THR A 249 -0.30 9.44 -7.29
C THR A 249 0.44 8.54 -8.29
N PHE A 250 0.15 7.23 -8.29
CA PHE A 250 0.63 6.29 -9.30
C PHE A 250 -0.33 6.09 -10.47
N LEU A 251 -1.59 6.46 -10.29
CA LEU A 251 -2.61 6.50 -11.35
C LEU A 251 -2.50 7.77 -12.19
N GLN A 252 -1.33 8.43 -12.20
CA GLN A 252 -0.95 9.24 -13.35
C GLN A 252 -1.32 8.41 -14.58
N PRO A 253 -2.21 8.89 -15.47
CA PRO A 253 -2.47 8.17 -16.69
C PRO A 253 -1.10 8.04 -17.32
N PHE A 254 -0.61 6.80 -17.43
CA PHE A 254 0.45 6.55 -18.39
C PHE A 254 -0.20 7.00 -19.70
N GLU A 255 0.17 8.18 -20.21
CA GLU A 255 -0.55 8.80 -21.34
C GLU A 255 -0.65 7.82 -22.51
N LYS A 256 0.36 6.94 -22.59
CA LYS A 256 0.52 5.90 -23.58
C LYS A 256 -0.25 4.61 -23.24
N LEU A 257 -0.79 4.41 -22.04
CA LEU A 257 -1.51 3.20 -21.62
C LEU A 257 -3.02 3.39 -21.73
N HIS A 258 -3.66 2.50 -22.47
CA HIS A 258 -5.11 2.41 -22.54
C HIS A 258 -5.57 1.02 -22.12
N VAL A 259 -6.27 0.92 -20.98
CA VAL A 259 -6.88 -0.33 -20.51
C VAL A 259 -8.36 -0.33 -20.84
N SER A 260 -8.76 -1.15 -21.80
CA SER A 260 -10.16 -1.29 -22.19
C SER A 260 -10.95 -2.04 -21.14
N ARG A 261 -12.15 -1.55 -20.82
CA ARG A 261 -13.11 -2.13 -19.86
C ARG A 261 -12.56 -2.24 -18.44
N ILE A 262 -11.64 -1.37 -18.03
CA ILE A 262 -11.03 -1.40 -16.69
C ILE A 262 -12.05 -1.51 -15.54
N LYS A 263 -13.26 -0.97 -15.74
CA LYS A 263 -14.41 -1.05 -14.81
C LYS A 263 -14.94 -2.47 -14.54
N GLU A 264 -14.62 -3.45 -15.38
CA GLU A 264 -14.99 -4.86 -15.17
C GLU A 264 -13.95 -5.63 -14.34
N LEU A 265 -12.86 -4.98 -13.91
CA LEU A 265 -11.85 -5.56 -13.00
C LEU A 265 -12.18 -5.24 -11.55
N GLU A 266 -11.81 -6.16 -10.66
CA GLU A 266 -11.72 -5.84 -9.23
C GLU A 266 -10.74 -4.68 -9.01
N PRO A 267 -11.00 -3.75 -8.06
CA PRO A 267 -10.20 -2.54 -7.88
C PRO A 267 -8.69 -2.81 -7.74
N TRP A 268 -8.33 -3.87 -7.01
CA TRP A 268 -6.92 -4.26 -6.84
C TRP A 268 -6.29 -4.80 -8.13
N ASP A 269 -7.02 -5.59 -8.91
CA ASP A 269 -6.55 -6.11 -10.19
C ASP A 269 -6.37 -4.98 -11.21
N ALA A 270 -7.29 -4.00 -11.21
CA ALA A 270 -7.22 -2.81 -12.06
C ALA A 270 -5.97 -1.96 -11.74
N TYR A 271 -5.73 -1.71 -10.45
CA TYR A 271 -4.55 -1.00 -9.98
C TYR A 271 -3.26 -1.75 -10.36
N LYS A 272 -3.18 -3.05 -10.04
CA LYS A 272 -1.97 -3.85 -10.30
C LYS A 272 -1.68 -4.01 -11.79
N LEU A 273 -2.71 -4.15 -12.62
CA LEU A 273 -2.56 -4.21 -14.07
C LEU A 273 -2.01 -2.89 -14.62
N THR A 274 -2.62 -1.76 -14.22
CA THR A 274 -2.19 -0.42 -14.62
C THR A 274 -0.77 -0.13 -14.15
N GLU A 275 -0.44 -0.44 -12.90
CA GLU A 275 0.92 -0.32 -12.33
C GLU A 275 1.93 -1.16 -13.12
N THR A 276 1.60 -2.42 -13.43
CA THR A 276 2.50 -3.35 -14.12
C THR A 276 2.85 -2.85 -15.52
N PHE A 277 1.86 -2.51 -16.33
CA PHE A 277 2.08 -2.00 -17.68
C PHE A 277 2.69 -0.61 -17.69
N GLY A 278 2.29 0.22 -16.73
CA GLY A 278 2.87 1.52 -16.55
C GLY A 278 4.36 1.51 -16.23
N ASN A 279 4.77 0.69 -15.27
CA ASN A 279 6.18 0.47 -14.96
C ASN A 279 6.95 -0.08 -16.17
N PHE A 280 6.33 -0.95 -16.96
CA PHE A 280 6.90 -1.41 -18.22
C PHE A 280 7.13 -0.25 -19.20
N LEU A 281 6.12 0.61 -19.41
CA LEU A 281 6.23 1.75 -20.32
C LEU A 281 7.35 2.70 -19.91
N ASN A 282 7.45 3.05 -18.62
CA ASN A 282 8.52 3.91 -18.12
C ASN A 282 9.90 3.27 -18.32
N ARG A 283 10.05 1.97 -18.05
CA ARG A 283 11.32 1.25 -18.22
C ARG A 283 11.81 1.26 -19.67
N PHE A 284 10.90 1.27 -20.64
CA PHE A 284 11.21 1.20 -22.07
C PHE A 284 10.86 2.50 -22.83
N GLU A 285 10.75 3.63 -22.13
CA GLU A 285 10.33 4.90 -22.72
C GLU A 285 11.20 5.32 -23.92
N ARG A 286 12.52 5.10 -23.82
CA ARG A 286 13.51 5.42 -24.88
C ARG A 286 13.43 4.51 -26.12
N MET A 287 12.52 3.54 -26.14
CA MET A 287 12.35 2.59 -27.25
C MET A 287 11.28 3.06 -28.26
N GLY A 288 10.99 4.37 -28.30
CA GLY A 288 10.04 4.95 -29.26
C GLY A 288 8.59 4.52 -29.05
N ILE A 289 8.21 4.13 -27.84
CA ILE A 289 6.83 3.69 -27.55
C ILE A 289 5.86 4.87 -27.69
N GLN A 290 4.80 4.68 -28.48
CA GLN A 290 3.73 5.65 -28.72
C GLN A 290 2.48 5.32 -27.90
N SER A 291 2.07 4.05 -27.86
CA SER A 291 0.91 3.61 -27.07
C SER A 291 0.97 2.13 -26.73
N LEU A 292 0.23 1.72 -25.71
CA LEU A 292 0.01 0.36 -25.28
C LEU A 292 -1.46 0.21 -24.92
N LYS A 293 -2.18 -0.52 -25.77
CA LYS A 293 -3.57 -0.91 -25.51
C LYS A 293 -3.60 -2.27 -24.84
N VAL A 294 -4.41 -2.41 -23.79
CA VAL A 294 -4.60 -3.62 -23.01
C VAL A 294 -6.09 -3.96 -22.99
N ASP A 295 -6.43 -5.14 -23.52
CA ASP A 295 -7.77 -5.71 -23.50
C ASP A 295 -7.75 -7.00 -22.66
N PHE A 296 -8.73 -7.20 -21.79
CA PHE A 296 -8.88 -8.43 -21.02
C PHE A 296 -10.23 -9.11 -21.25
N LYS A 297 -10.29 -10.41 -20.98
CA LYS A 297 -11.52 -11.21 -21.02
C LYS A 297 -11.45 -12.33 -20.00
N TYR A 298 -12.46 -12.39 -19.13
CA TYR A 298 -12.69 -13.55 -18.26
C TYR A 298 -13.32 -14.70 -19.03
N HIS A 299 -12.84 -15.91 -18.77
CA HIS A 299 -13.40 -17.15 -19.31
C HIS A 299 -14.25 -17.84 -18.25
N LYS A 300 -15.24 -18.63 -18.69
CA LYS A 300 -16.14 -19.37 -17.80
C LYS A 300 -15.42 -20.49 -17.02
N GLU A 301 -14.28 -20.97 -17.54
CA GLU A 301 -13.45 -21.99 -16.89
C GLU A 301 -12.90 -21.53 -15.52
N LYS A 302 -13.12 -22.34 -14.50
CA LYS A 302 -12.58 -22.15 -13.14
C LYS A 302 -11.67 -23.32 -12.76
N LYS A 303 -10.53 -23.03 -12.13
CA LYS A 303 -9.66 -24.05 -11.50
C LYS A 303 -9.26 -23.56 -10.11
N LYS A 304 -9.51 -24.36 -9.07
CA LYS A 304 -9.26 -24.00 -7.66
C LYS A 304 -9.81 -22.61 -7.28
N GLY A 305 -11.06 -22.30 -7.68
CA GLY A 305 -11.72 -21.02 -7.40
C GLY A 305 -11.28 -19.83 -8.27
N ARG A 306 -10.22 -19.96 -9.08
CA ARG A 306 -9.72 -18.86 -9.94
C ARG A 306 -10.28 -18.94 -11.35
N LYS A 307 -10.75 -17.80 -11.88
CA LYS A 307 -11.22 -17.67 -13.26
C LYS A 307 -10.03 -17.53 -14.20
N LYS A 308 -10.03 -18.26 -15.31
CA LYS A 308 -9.03 -18.09 -16.37
C LYS A 308 -9.25 -16.73 -17.05
N VAL A 309 -8.17 -15.97 -17.23
CA VAL A 309 -8.19 -14.67 -17.89
C VAL A 309 -7.31 -14.72 -19.14
N SER A 310 -7.77 -14.09 -20.22
CA SER A 310 -6.92 -13.78 -21.36
C SER A 310 -6.66 -12.30 -21.44
N LEU A 311 -5.39 -11.92 -21.52
CA LEU A 311 -4.96 -10.56 -21.81
C LEU A 311 -4.46 -10.49 -23.24
N ARG A 312 -4.85 -9.44 -23.96
CA ARG A 312 -4.35 -9.08 -25.27
C ARG A 312 -3.79 -7.67 -25.18
N CYS A 313 -2.55 -7.50 -25.64
CA CYS A 313 -1.88 -6.22 -25.67
C CYS A 313 -1.45 -5.86 -27.08
N THR A 314 -1.60 -4.58 -27.41
CA THR A 314 -1.11 -3.98 -28.66
C THR A 314 -0.18 -2.83 -28.27
N LEU A 315 1.13 -3.05 -28.41
CA LEU A 315 2.15 -2.04 -28.20
C LEU A 315 2.48 -1.39 -29.54
N GLN A 316 2.28 -0.08 -29.66
CA GLN A 316 2.67 0.71 -30.82
C GLN A 316 3.96 1.45 -30.50
N THR A 317 4.98 1.27 -31.33
CA THR A 317 6.20 2.07 -31.34
C THR A 317 6.21 2.96 -32.59
N ASP A 318 7.15 3.89 -32.66
CA ASP A 318 7.46 4.68 -33.85
C ASP A 318 7.91 3.84 -35.05
N LYS A 319 8.28 2.56 -34.82
CA LYS A 319 8.72 1.63 -35.87
C LYS A 319 7.65 0.64 -36.31
N ARG A 320 6.90 0.06 -35.37
CA ARG A 320 5.93 -1.00 -35.68
C ARG A 320 4.87 -1.19 -34.59
N VAL A 321 3.90 -2.04 -34.91
CA VAL A 321 2.90 -2.53 -33.97
C VAL A 321 3.23 -3.95 -33.52
N ILE A 322 3.36 -4.16 -32.22
CA ILE A 322 3.61 -5.46 -31.57
C ILE A 322 2.33 -5.93 -30.88
N LYS A 323 1.77 -7.06 -31.34
CA LYS A 323 0.62 -7.71 -30.71
C LYS A 323 1.08 -8.92 -29.88
N VAL A 324 0.54 -9.05 -28.68
CA VAL A 324 0.79 -10.16 -27.74
C VAL A 324 -0.53 -10.59 -27.11
N LYS A 325 -0.68 -11.89 -26.87
CA LYS A 325 -1.81 -12.46 -26.15
C LYS A 325 -1.31 -13.55 -25.21
N THR A 326 -1.86 -13.62 -24.01
CA THR A 326 -1.58 -14.69 -23.05
C THR A 326 -2.86 -15.17 -22.37
N PHE A 327 -2.76 -16.31 -21.68
CA PHE A 327 -3.80 -16.89 -20.85
C PHE A 327 -3.21 -17.32 -19.52
N LYS A 328 -3.74 -16.79 -18.40
CA LYS A 328 -3.32 -17.18 -17.05
C LYS A 328 -4.52 -17.31 -16.13
N TRP A 329 -4.28 -17.75 -14.90
CA TRP A 329 -5.31 -17.95 -13.87
C TRP A 329 -5.57 -16.71 -13.01
N ASN A 330 -4.84 -15.61 -13.23
CA ASN A 330 -5.14 -14.29 -12.68
C ASN A 330 -4.58 -13.19 -13.59
N VAL A 331 -5.04 -11.96 -13.36
CA VAL A 331 -4.74 -10.77 -14.17
C VAL A 331 -3.26 -10.39 -14.07
N LEU A 332 -2.69 -10.46 -12.87
CA LEU A 332 -1.30 -10.06 -12.61
C LEU A 332 -0.29 -10.96 -13.32
N ASP A 333 -0.44 -12.29 -13.21
CA ASP A 333 0.43 -13.27 -13.89
C ASP A 333 0.39 -13.05 -15.41
N ALA A 334 -0.79 -12.75 -15.96
CA ALA A 334 -0.93 -12.49 -17.38
C ALA A 334 -0.30 -11.14 -17.78
N ALA A 335 -0.39 -10.11 -16.95
CA ALA A 335 0.28 -8.84 -17.20
C ALA A 335 1.81 -8.99 -17.18
N GLN A 336 2.36 -9.72 -16.20
CA GLN A 336 3.79 -10.00 -16.09
C GLN A 336 4.33 -10.81 -17.28
N ASP A 337 3.59 -11.84 -17.68
CA ASP A 337 3.93 -12.67 -18.84
C ASP A 337 3.98 -11.86 -20.15
N ILE A 338 3.00 -10.97 -20.35
CA ILE A 338 3.02 -10.04 -21.50
C ILE A 338 4.23 -9.11 -21.43
N CYS A 339 4.53 -8.52 -20.27
CA CYS A 339 5.66 -7.61 -20.12
C CYS A 339 6.99 -8.28 -20.48
N GLU A 340 7.20 -9.54 -20.09
CA GLU A 340 8.40 -10.29 -20.47
C GLU A 340 8.46 -10.56 -21.99
N VAL A 341 7.33 -10.89 -22.62
CA VAL A 341 7.28 -11.07 -24.08
C VAL A 341 7.55 -9.76 -24.82
N LEU A 342 6.94 -8.65 -24.40
CA LEU A 342 7.14 -7.34 -25.01
C LEU A 342 8.59 -6.87 -24.86
N LYS A 343 9.18 -7.03 -23.66
CA LYS A 343 10.60 -6.74 -23.39
C LYS A 343 11.51 -7.46 -24.38
N ARG A 344 11.36 -8.78 -24.55
CA ARG A 344 12.17 -9.56 -25.49
C ARG A 344 12.03 -9.04 -26.93
N LYS A 345 10.81 -8.68 -27.33
CA LYS A 345 10.55 -8.16 -28.68
C LYS A 345 11.15 -6.78 -28.93
N LEU A 346 11.10 -5.88 -27.93
CA LEU A 346 11.70 -4.55 -28.00
C LEU A 346 13.23 -4.60 -28.03
N ILE A 347 13.86 -5.43 -27.18
CA ILE A 347 15.32 -5.60 -27.16
C ILE A 347 15.82 -6.11 -28.53
N LYS A 348 15.19 -7.17 -29.04
CA LYS A 348 15.54 -7.75 -30.36
C LYS A 348 15.38 -6.78 -31.52
N GLU A 349 14.48 -5.80 -31.40
CA GLU A 349 14.32 -4.74 -32.39
C GLU A 349 15.48 -3.76 -32.35
N LYS A 350 15.91 -3.36 -31.16
CA LYS A 350 17.06 -2.45 -31.00
C LYS A 350 18.36 -3.06 -31.48
N GLU A 351 18.58 -4.36 -31.21
CA GLU A 351 19.74 -5.10 -31.71
C GLU A 351 19.81 -5.07 -33.25
N ARG A 352 18.67 -5.30 -33.92
CA ARG A 352 18.59 -5.26 -35.40
C ARG A 352 18.84 -3.87 -35.98
N GLU A 353 18.47 -2.81 -35.28
CA GLU A 353 18.80 -1.44 -35.71
C GLU A 353 20.30 -1.21 -35.66
N LEU A 354 20.93 -1.59 -34.54
CA LEU A 354 22.37 -1.44 -34.35
C LEU A 354 23.15 -2.20 -35.43
N GLU A 355 22.73 -3.42 -35.76
CA GLU A 355 23.33 -4.22 -36.83
C GLU A 355 23.22 -3.56 -38.21
N LYS A 356 22.06 -2.94 -38.52
CA LYS A 356 21.85 -2.23 -39.79
C LYS A 356 22.72 -1.00 -39.88
N GLU A 357 22.82 -0.24 -38.80
CA GLU A 357 23.62 0.99 -38.73
C GLU A 357 25.12 0.69 -38.83
N ILE A 358 25.61 -0.33 -38.12
CA ILE A 358 26.97 -0.83 -38.26
C ILE A 358 27.25 -1.26 -39.71
N ARG A 359 26.31 -1.98 -40.35
CA ARG A 359 26.46 -2.40 -41.75
C ARG A 359 26.48 -1.22 -42.72
N TYR A 360 25.68 -0.20 -42.48
CA TYR A 360 25.66 1.02 -43.29
C TYR A 360 26.96 1.81 -43.18
N LEU A 361 27.47 2.01 -41.95
CA LEU A 361 28.74 2.69 -41.70
C LEU A 361 29.94 1.95 -42.32
N ARG A 362 29.93 0.61 -42.31
CA ARG A 362 30.95 -0.19 -43.00
C ARG A 362 30.97 0.06 -44.50
N LYS A 363 29.79 0.09 -45.14
CA LYS A 363 29.67 0.39 -46.59
C LYS A 363 30.10 1.81 -46.96
N LEU A 364 29.89 2.78 -46.08
CA LEU A 364 30.38 4.15 -46.29
C LEU A 364 31.90 4.21 -46.24
N LYS A 365 32.52 3.56 -45.24
CA LYS A 365 33.98 3.47 -45.15
C LYS A 365 34.58 2.77 -46.37
N GLU A 366 34.00 1.64 -46.82
CA GLU A 366 34.47 0.94 -48.02
C GLU A 366 34.45 1.82 -49.27
N LYS A 367 33.43 2.68 -49.42
CA LYS A 367 33.34 3.64 -50.54
C LYS A 367 34.31 4.82 -50.44
N GLU A 368 34.72 5.22 -49.25
CA GLU A 368 35.73 6.27 -49.05
C GLU A 368 37.17 5.79 -49.35
N PHE A 369 37.42 4.48 -49.38
CA PHE A 369 38.72 3.89 -49.75
C PHE A 369 38.82 3.50 -51.25
N GLU A 370 37.73 3.62 -52.02
CA GLU A 370 37.70 3.36 -53.48
C GLU A 370 37.82 4.65 -54.32
N VAL A 371 38.04 5.80 -53.69
CA VAL A 371 38.34 7.11 -54.30
C VAL A 371 39.75 7.52 -53.92
#